data_AF-A0A8T4M0V9-F1
#
_entry.id   AF-A0A8T4M0V9-F1
#
_cell.length_a   1.000
_cell.length_b   1.000
_cell.length_c   1.000
_cell.angle_alpha   90.00
_cell.angle_beta   90.00
_cell.angle_gamma   90.00
#
_symmetry.space_group_name_H-M   'P 1'
#
loop_
_entity.id
_entity.type
_entity.pdbx_description
1 polymer ?
#
loop_
_entity_poly.entity_id
_entity_poly.type
_entity_poly.pdbx_seq_one_letter_code
_entity_poly.pdbx_strand_id
1 'polypeptide(L)'
;MVYIYKKIVSGKPYYYLRASERKGKRIITKDIAYLGNSIEDVKKSLERLSKYKKEIRKAYRNINLFLESNYYLEKVKYQKLKKDE
;
A
#
# COMPACT_ATOMS: atom_id res chain seq x y z
N MET A 1 9.78 -1.90 -9.64
CA MET A 1 9.57 -1.62 -8.21
C MET A 1 8.23 -2.18 -7.77
N VAL A 2 8.14 -2.66 -6.52
CA VAL A 2 6.89 -3.09 -5.90
C VAL A 2 6.45 -2.05 -4.87
N TYR A 3 5.15 -1.82 -4.72
CA TYR A 3 4.56 -0.90 -3.75
C TYR A 3 3.11 -1.28 -3.41
N ILE A 4 2.55 -0.72 -2.34
CA ILE A 4 1.13 -0.86 -2.01
C ILE A 4 0.33 0.14 -2.86
N TYR A 5 -0.64 -0.36 -3.61
CA TYR A 5 -1.58 0.45 -4.38
C TYR A 5 -2.97 0.38 -3.75
N LYS A 6 -3.57 1.55 -3.50
CA LYS A 6 -4.94 1.69 -3.01
C LYS A 6 -5.87 2.00 -4.18
N LYS A 7 -6.83 1.11 -4.46
CA LYS A 7 -7.90 1.29 -5.42
C LYS A 7 -9.20 1.60 -4.69
N ILE A 8 -9.95 2.61 -5.12
CA ILE A 8 -11.31 2.86 -4.61
C ILE A 8 -12.31 2.31 -5.62
N VAL A 9 -13.21 1.44 -5.16
CA VAL A 9 -14.33 0.93 -5.96
C VAL A 9 -15.59 1.10 -5.15
N SER A 10 -16.55 1.86 -5.68
CA SER A 10 -17.83 2.18 -5.00
C SER A 10 -17.63 2.68 -3.56
N GLY A 11 -16.67 3.58 -3.35
CA GLY A 11 -16.33 4.14 -2.04
C GLY A 11 -15.55 3.21 -1.11
N LYS A 12 -15.34 1.94 -1.47
CA LYS A 12 -14.60 0.97 -0.67
C LYS A 12 -13.13 0.90 -1.10
N PRO A 13 -12.17 0.95 -0.16
CA PRO A 13 -10.75 0.80 -0.48
C PRO A 13 -10.36 -0.66 -0.64
N TYR A 14 -9.56 -0.95 -1.67
CA TYR A 14 -8.96 -2.24 -1.97
C TYR A 14 -7.46 -2.05 -2.13
N TYR A 15 -6.67 -2.82 -1.41
CA TYR A 15 -5.22 -2.71 -1.43
C TYR A 15 -4.59 -3.85 -2.22
N TYR A 16 -3.58 -3.53 -3.02
CA TYR A 16 -2.86 -4.49 -3.85
C TYR A 16 -1.36 -4.28 -3.71
N LEU A 17 -0.61 -5.38 -3.80
CA LEU A 17 0.81 -5.33 -4.07
C LEU A 17 0.97 -5.13 -5.58
N ARG A 18 1.44 -3.96 -6.00
CA ARG A 18 1.60 -3.60 -7.40
C ARG A 18 3.06 -3.62 -7.78
N ALA A 19 3.38 -4.35 -8.84
CA ALA A 19 4.67 -4.29 -9.50
C ALA A 19 4.62 -3.27 -10.65
N SER A 20 5.71 -2.55 -10.84
CA SER A 20 5.92 -1.59 -11.92
C SER A 20 7.30 -1.77 -12.55
N GLU A 21 7.39 -1.63 -13.86
CA GLU A 21 8.64 -1.65 -14.60
C GLU A 21 8.59 -0.61 -15.73
N ARG A 22 9.70 0.11 -15.94
CA ARG A 22 9.83 1.04 -17.06
C ARG A 22 10.37 0.29 -18.28
N LYS A 23 9.63 0.34 -19.39
CA LYS A 23 10.05 -0.18 -20.70
C LYS A 23 10.13 0.99 -21.67
N GLY A 24 11.34 1.49 -21.90
CA GLY A 24 11.58 2.71 -22.68
C GLY A 24 10.82 3.91 -22.11
N LYS A 25 9.91 4.49 -22.91
CA LYS A 25 9.11 5.67 -22.52
C LYS A 25 7.86 5.33 -21.71
N ARG A 26 7.49 4.06 -21.56
CA ARG A 26 6.26 3.63 -20.88
C ARG A 26 6.55 2.96 -19.54
N ILE A 27 5.62 3.10 -18.60
CA ILE A 27 5.61 2.33 -17.34
C ILE A 27 4.53 1.26 -17.46
N ILE A 28 4.91 0.01 -17.27
CA ILE A 28 4.00 -1.13 -17.22
C ILE A 28 3.78 -1.46 -15.76
N THR A 29 2.52 -1.60 -15.35
CA THR A 29 2.16 -1.98 -13.98
C THR A 29 1.27 -3.20 -13.96
N LYS A 30 1.43 -4.05 -12.95
CA LYS A 30 0.57 -5.21 -12.72
C LYS A 30 0.34 -5.40 -11.23
N ASP A 31 -0.91 -5.65 -10.87
CA ASP A 31 -1.27 -6.09 -9.51
C ASP A 31 -0.89 -7.56 -9.37
N ILE A 32 0.04 -7.84 -8.44
CA ILE A 32 0.63 -9.18 -8.26
C ILE A 32 0.06 -9.91 -7.04
N ALA A 33 -0.54 -9.20 -6.09
CA ALA A 33 -1.28 -9.78 -4.98
C ALA A 33 -2.35 -8.82 -4.48
N TYR A 34 -3.48 -9.38 -4.03
CA TYR A 34 -4.48 -8.64 -3.26
C TYR A 34 -4.10 -8.66 -1.78
N LEU A 35 -4.21 -7.51 -1.11
CA LEU A 35 -3.78 -7.30 0.27
C LEU A 35 -4.93 -7.04 1.24
N GLY A 36 -6.18 -6.99 0.76
CA GLY A 36 -7.37 -6.76 1.59
C GLY A 36 -7.99 -5.37 1.44
N ASN A 37 -8.89 -5.02 2.35
CA ASN A 37 -9.70 -3.80 2.31
C ASN A 37 -9.37 -2.81 3.43
N SER A 38 -8.45 -3.16 4.33
CA SER A 38 -8.00 -2.31 5.43
C SER A 38 -6.47 -2.32 5.56
N ILE A 39 -5.92 -1.35 6.29
CA ILE A 39 -4.47 -1.29 6.57
C ILE A 39 -4.03 -2.49 7.43
N GLU A 40 -4.90 -2.98 8.30
CA GLU A 40 -4.65 -4.17 9.10
C GLU A 40 -4.58 -5.44 8.23
N ASP A 41 -5.47 -5.57 7.24
CA ASP A 41 -5.40 -6.69 6.29
C ASP A 41 -4.09 -6.65 5.49
N VAL A 42 -3.63 -5.45 5.13
CA VAL A 42 -2.38 -5.26 4.39
C VAL A 42 -1.20 -5.80 5.20
N LYS A 43 -1.10 -5.47 6.49
CA LYS A 43 -0.03 -5.97 7.37
C LYS A 43 -0.04 -7.50 7.43
N LYS A 44 -1.20 -8.10 7.73
CA LYS A 44 -1.37 -9.56 7.80
C LYS A 44 -1.06 -10.26 6.49
N SER A 45 -1.48 -9.68 5.37
CA SER A 45 -1.27 -10.25 4.03
C SER A 45 0.20 -10.19 3.63
N LEU A 46 0.90 -9.10 3.93
CA LEU A 46 2.33 -8.95 3.62
C LEU A 46 3.19 -10.00 4.34
N GLU A 47 2.88 -10.32 5.59
CA GLU A 47 3.59 -11.37 6.35
C GLU A 47 3.41 -12.77 5.75
N ARG A 48 2.24 -13.03 5.16
CA ARG A 48 1.89 -14.33 4.55
C ARG A 48 2.39 -14.49 3.11
N LEU A 49 2.80 -13.41 2.44
CA LEU A 49 3.22 -13.41 1.04
C LEU A 49 4.67 -13.88 0.86
N SER A 50 4.91 -15.18 1.08
CA SER A 50 6.21 -15.83 0.89
C SER A 50 6.75 -15.71 -0.55
N LYS A 51 5.85 -15.81 -1.55
CA LYS A 51 6.17 -15.78 -2.99
C LYS A 51 6.90 -14.50 -3.44
N TYR A 52 6.63 -13.37 -2.78
CA TYR A 52 7.19 -12.06 -3.16
C TYR A 52 8.10 -11.48 -2.08
N LYS A 53 8.61 -12.32 -1.17
CA LYS A 53 9.41 -11.89 -0.01
C LYS A 53 10.63 -11.06 -0.41
N LYS A 54 11.28 -11.38 -1.53
CA LYS A 54 12.47 -10.67 -2.03
C LYS A 54 12.10 -9.26 -2.50
N GLU A 55 11.03 -9.13 -3.26
CA GLU A 55 10.53 -7.87 -3.78
C GLU A 55 10.00 -6.97 -2.66
N ILE A 56 9.24 -7.54 -1.73
CA ILE A 56 8.74 -6.85 -0.54
C ILE A 56 9.93 -6.33 0.29
N ARG A 57 10.96 -7.15 0.51
CA ARG A 57 12.17 -6.72 1.23
C ARG A 57 12.90 -5.57 0.53
N LYS A 58 13.00 -5.60 -0.80
CA LYS A 58 13.58 -4.49 -1.57
C LYS A 58 12.76 -3.20 -1.49
N ALA A 59 11.44 -3.32 -1.39
CA ALA A 59 10.51 -2.20 -1.29
C ALA A 59 10.16 -1.80 0.16
N TYR A 60 10.81 -2.41 1.16
CA TYR A 60 10.45 -2.32 2.57
C TYR A 60 10.26 -0.88 3.06
N ARG A 61 11.20 0.01 2.71
CA ARG A 61 11.11 1.44 3.06
C ARG A 61 9.83 2.08 2.57
N ASN A 62 9.48 1.89 1.29
CA ASN A 62 8.29 2.50 0.69
C ASN A 62 6.99 1.91 1.25
N ILE A 63 6.99 0.59 1.49
CA ILE A 63 5.88 -0.12 2.13
C ILE A 63 5.66 0.41 3.55
N ASN A 64 6.72 0.55 4.34
CA ASN A 64 6.63 1.09 5.69
C ASN A 64 6.14 2.53 5.73
N LEU A 65 6.69 3.40 4.88
CA LEU A 65 6.24 4.80 4.81
C LEU A 65 4.75 4.89 4.48
N PHE A 66 4.24 4.00 3.61
CA PHE A 66 2.82 3.92 3.33
C PHE A 66 2.00 3.52 4.56
N LEU A 67 2.43 2.50 5.29
CA LEU A 67 1.74 2.03 6.50
C LEU A 67 1.76 3.08 7.62
N GLU A 68 2.91 3.71 7.83
CA GLU A 68 3.11 4.77 8.82
C GLU A 68 2.26 6.00 8.51
N SER A 69 2.25 6.46 7.26
CA SER A 69 1.41 7.58 6.84
C SER A 69 -0.07 7.29 7.11
N ASN A 70 -0.54 6.07 6.84
CA ASN A 70 -1.93 5.71 7.13
C ASN A 70 -2.22 5.66 8.63
N TYR A 71 -1.29 5.20 9.46
CA TYR A 71 -1.43 5.24 10.91
C TYR A 71 -1.66 6.68 11.41
N TYR A 72 -0.85 7.63 10.96
CA TYR A 72 -1.04 9.04 11.35
C TYR A 72 -2.33 9.63 10.80
N LEU A 73 -2.74 9.29 9.57
CA LEU A 73 -4.03 9.72 9.03
C LEU A 73 -5.21 9.19 9.85
N GLU A 74 -5.15 7.95 10.32
CA GLU A 74 -6.16 7.38 11.23
C GLU A 74 -6.15 8.08 12.58
N LYS A 75 -4.97 8.35 13.14
CA LYS A 75 -4.83 9.08 14.41
C LYS A 75 -5.42 10.48 14.34
N VAL A 76 -5.12 11.23 13.28
CA VAL A 76 -5.65 12.58 13.03
C VAL A 76 -7.18 12.56 12.92
N LYS A 77 -7.75 11.59 12.20
CA LYS A 77 -9.21 11.41 12.12
C LYS A 77 -9.83 11.15 13.48
N TYR A 78 -9.19 10.32 14.29
CA TYR A 78 -9.68 10.00 15.64
C TYR A 78 -9.66 11.21 16.57
N GLN A 79 -8.61 12.02 16.48
CA GLN A 79 -8.44 13.24 17.25
C GLN A 79 -9.30 14.42 16.73
N LYS A 80 -9.96 14.27 15.56
CA LYS A 80 -10.77 15.31 14.90
C LYS A 80 -10.03 16.66 14.80
N LEU A 81 -8.73 16.61 14.56
CA LEU A 81 -7.90 17.82 14.49
C LEU A 81 -8.42 18.71 13.36
N LYS A 82 -8.64 19.98 13.68
CA LYS A 82 -8.96 21.00 12.69
C LYS A 82 -7.67 21.43 12.00
N LYS A 83 -7.81 21.89 10.76
CA LYS A 83 -6.72 22.52 10.05
C LYS A 83 -6.38 23.81 10.80
N ASP A 84 -5.10 24.05 11.09
CA ASP A 84 -4.66 25.38 11.51
C ASP A 84 -4.91 26.34 10.33
N GLU A 85 -5.62 27.43 10.62
CA GLU A 85 -5.87 28.54 9.69
C GLU A 85 -4.72 29.54 9.74
#